data_AF-M5GCP4-F1
#
_entry.id   AF-M5GCP4-F1
#
_cell.length_a   1.000
_cell.length_b   1.000
_cell.length_c   1.000
_cell.angle_alpha   90.00
_cell.angle_beta   90.00
_cell.angle_gamma   90.00
#
_symmetry.space_group_name_H-M   'P 1'
#
loop_
_entity.id
_entity.type
_entity.pdbx_description
1 polymer ?
#
loop_
_entity_poly.entity_id
_entity_poly.type
_entity_poly.pdbx_seq_one_letter_code
_entity_poly.pdbx_strand_id
1 'polypeptide(L)'
;MEDRTMPSDALTKVRAVDDDALAVFDDPQVKHEVLHKIWELHRDDERHALHEINKLEHIKYYKPILYATEPVPFGTNYFGKILLNENEQCIHVRVLKAEGGTLNFHAVHWRSPEKGGAIFGKDDELEYFEY
;
A
#
# COMPACT_ATOMS: atom_id res chain seq x y z
N MET A 1 -35.59 4.28 3.67
CA MET A 1 -34.38 4.93 3.09
C MET A 1 -33.34 3.83 3.03
N GLU A 2 -33.13 3.30 1.82
CA GLU A 2 -32.22 2.18 1.58
C GLU A 2 -30.77 2.58 1.86
N ASP A 3 -30.18 1.88 2.80
CA ASP A 3 -28.75 1.78 3.06
C ASP A 3 -28.08 1.23 1.79
N ARG A 4 -27.42 2.11 1.02
CA ARG A 4 -26.52 1.72 -0.07
C ARG A 4 -25.09 1.63 0.47
N THR A 5 -24.88 0.78 1.46
CA THR A 5 -23.56 0.24 1.74
C THR A 5 -23.43 -1.02 0.90
N MET A 6 -22.49 -1.07 -0.06
CA MET A 6 -21.73 -2.27 -0.52
C MET A 6 -20.95 -1.96 -1.82
N PRO A 7 -19.75 -2.53 -2.04
CA PRO A 7 -19.12 -3.62 -1.28
C PRO A 7 -17.74 -3.22 -0.72
N SER A 8 -17.63 -3.03 0.59
CA SER A 8 -16.31 -2.97 1.25
C SER A 8 -15.77 -4.36 1.62
N ASP A 9 -16.45 -5.44 1.20
CA ASP A 9 -16.15 -6.83 1.61
C ASP A 9 -15.38 -7.64 0.56
N ALA A 10 -14.83 -6.99 -0.49
CA ALA A 10 -13.98 -7.69 -1.47
C ALA A 10 -12.59 -8.03 -0.91
N LEU A 11 -12.12 -7.24 0.06
CA LEU A 11 -10.94 -7.56 0.85
C LEU A 11 -11.30 -8.62 1.90
N THR A 12 -10.57 -9.73 1.88
CA THR A 12 -10.48 -10.61 3.05
C THR A 12 -10.06 -9.79 4.28
N LYS A 13 -10.60 -10.17 5.44
CA LYS A 13 -10.35 -9.54 6.74
C LYS A 13 -8.87 -9.17 6.92
N VAL A 14 -8.60 -7.89 7.21
CA VAL A 14 -7.25 -7.39 7.48
C VAL A 14 -6.62 -8.24 8.58
N ARG A 15 -5.44 -8.79 8.29
CA ARG A 15 -4.69 -9.68 9.18
C ARG A 15 -3.26 -9.20 9.33
N ALA A 16 -2.62 -9.58 10.42
CA ALA A 16 -1.20 -9.33 10.62
C ALA A 16 -0.41 -10.05 9.52
N VAL A 17 0.67 -9.45 9.04
CA VAL A 17 1.53 -10.02 8.00
C VAL A 17 1.98 -11.43 8.38
N ASP A 18 1.55 -12.40 7.58
CA ASP A 18 1.99 -13.80 7.64
C ASP A 18 3.30 -13.96 6.82
N ASP A 19 4.02 -15.07 7.00
CA ASP A 19 5.26 -15.38 6.27
C ASP A 19 5.11 -15.30 4.73
N ASP A 20 3.95 -15.68 4.17
CA ASP A 20 3.70 -15.58 2.72
C ASP A 20 3.62 -14.12 2.26
N ALA A 21 2.88 -13.28 3.00
CA ALA A 21 2.81 -11.85 2.71
C ALA A 21 4.16 -11.16 2.95
N LEU A 22 4.86 -11.55 4.01
CA LEU A 22 6.21 -11.07 4.28
C LEU A 22 7.12 -11.40 3.10
N ALA A 23 7.12 -12.62 2.59
CA ALA A 23 7.94 -13.00 1.44
C ALA A 23 7.59 -12.20 0.17
N VAL A 24 6.30 -11.89 -0.04
CA VAL A 24 5.85 -11.05 -1.17
C VAL A 24 6.34 -9.61 -1.05
N PHE A 25 6.19 -8.99 0.13
CA PHE A 25 6.60 -7.60 0.35
C PHE A 25 8.12 -7.47 0.58
N ASP A 26 8.78 -8.52 1.08
CA ASP A 26 10.22 -8.55 1.29
C ASP A 26 10.99 -8.74 -0.02
N ASP A 27 10.32 -9.22 -1.07
CA ASP A 27 10.90 -9.45 -2.39
C ASP A 27 11.61 -8.18 -2.93
N PRO A 28 12.86 -8.30 -3.40
CA PRO A 28 13.64 -7.15 -3.87
C PRO A 28 13.01 -6.45 -5.07
N GLN A 29 12.24 -7.13 -5.93
CA GLN A 29 11.55 -6.50 -7.05
C GLN A 29 10.42 -5.60 -6.54
N VAL A 30 9.58 -6.12 -5.65
CA VAL A 30 8.47 -5.37 -5.05
C VAL A 30 9.00 -4.19 -4.25
N LYS A 31 10.05 -4.37 -3.43
CA LYS A 31 10.69 -3.27 -2.71
C LYS A 31 11.18 -2.18 -3.65
N HIS A 32 11.86 -2.56 -4.74
CA HIS A 32 12.40 -1.60 -5.70
C HIS A 32 11.27 -0.81 -6.37
N GLU A 33 10.20 -1.47 -6.83
CA GLU A 33 9.05 -0.81 -7.45
C GLU A 33 8.32 0.12 -6.47
N VAL A 34 8.13 -0.32 -5.23
CA VAL A 34 7.51 0.51 -4.18
C VAL A 34 8.36 1.74 -3.89
N LEU A 35 9.67 1.57 -3.70
CA LEU A 35 10.60 2.67 -3.49
C LEU A 35 10.62 3.63 -4.67
N HIS A 36 10.63 3.10 -5.90
CA HIS A 36 10.58 3.90 -7.13
C HIS A 36 9.29 4.72 -7.19
N LYS A 37 8.14 4.12 -6.88
CA LYS A 37 6.85 4.80 -6.89
C LYS A 37 6.75 5.90 -5.84
N ILE A 38 7.28 5.65 -4.64
CA ILE A 38 7.38 6.67 -3.59
C ILE A 38 8.26 7.82 -4.06
N TRP A 39 9.39 7.52 -4.70
CA TRP A 39 10.28 8.53 -5.26
C TRP A 39 9.63 9.35 -6.38
N GLU A 40 8.90 8.70 -7.28
CA GLU A 40 8.13 9.39 -8.33
C GLU A 40 7.08 10.31 -7.72
N LEU A 41 6.34 9.84 -6.72
CA LEU A 41 5.36 10.65 -5.98
C LEU A 41 6.02 11.83 -5.25
N HIS A 42 7.18 11.61 -4.62
CA HIS A 42 7.94 12.67 -3.97
C HIS A 42 8.42 13.73 -4.97
N ARG A 43 8.88 13.29 -6.15
CA ARG A 43 9.31 14.18 -7.23
C ARG A 43 8.13 14.95 -7.84
N ASP A 44 6.96 14.33 -7.94
CA ASP A 44 5.75 14.98 -8.42
C ASP A 44 5.22 16.00 -7.39
N ASP A 45 5.26 15.67 -6.10
CA ASP A 45 4.92 16.58 -4.99
C ASP A 45 5.86 17.80 -4.92
N GLU A 46 7.18 17.59 -5.12
CA GLU A 46 8.17 18.68 -5.22
C GLU A 46 7.85 19.59 -6.41
N ARG A 47 7.49 19.02 -7.56
CA ARG A 47 7.12 19.76 -8.76
C ARG A 47 5.83 20.57 -8.57
N HIS A 48 4.89 20.05 -7.79
CA HIS A 48 3.60 20.68 -7.50
C HIS A 48 3.61 21.54 -6.21
N ALA A 49 4.74 21.61 -5.49
CA ALA A 49 4.94 22.38 -4.25
C ALA A 49 3.94 22.07 -3.12
N LEU A 50 3.36 20.86 -3.10
CA LEU A 50 2.33 20.45 -2.15
C LEU A 50 2.90 20.06 -0.78
N HIS A 51 4.21 19.76 -0.67
CA HIS A 51 4.97 19.57 0.58
C HIS A 51 4.48 18.46 1.53
N GLU A 52 3.55 17.59 1.10
CA GLU A 52 2.97 16.59 2.00
C GLU A 52 3.76 15.27 1.98
N ILE A 53 4.29 14.88 0.81
CA ILE A 53 5.21 13.72 0.68
C ILE A 53 6.65 14.10 1.05
N ASN A 54 6.96 15.41 1.08
CA ASN A 54 8.22 15.93 1.60
C ASN A 54 8.42 15.61 3.10
N LYS A 55 7.35 15.41 3.87
CA LYS A 55 7.41 14.92 5.26
C LYS A 55 7.89 13.47 5.39
N LEU A 56 8.01 12.73 4.30
CA LEU A 56 8.60 11.39 4.27
C LEU A 56 10.13 11.54 4.24
N GLU A 57 10.69 12.16 5.27
CA GLU A 57 12.06 12.71 5.23
C GLU A 57 13.12 11.62 5.04
N HIS A 58 12.90 10.39 5.51
CA HIS A 58 13.81 9.26 5.33
C HIS A 58 13.03 7.97 5.53
N ILE A 59 13.14 6.94 4.69
CA ILE A 59 12.61 5.60 5.01
C ILE A 59 13.63 4.94 5.94
N LYS A 60 13.36 4.86 7.25
CA LYS A 60 14.26 4.24 8.23
C LYS A 60 14.16 2.72 8.25
N TYR A 61 12.96 2.18 8.03
CA TYR A 61 12.74 0.74 8.02
C TYR A 61 11.53 0.40 7.16
N TYR A 62 11.65 -0.63 6.32
CA TYR A 62 10.55 -1.15 5.52
C TYR A 62 9.96 -2.35 6.26
N LYS A 63 8.88 -2.14 7.01
CA LYS A 63 8.26 -3.23 7.79
C LYS A 63 6.78 -3.37 7.46
N PRO A 64 6.37 -4.43 6.75
CA PRO A 64 4.96 -4.72 6.56
C PRO A 64 4.34 -5.11 7.92
N ILE A 65 3.24 -4.46 8.30
CA ILE A 65 2.56 -4.64 9.60
C ILE A 65 1.22 -5.39 9.46
N LEU A 66 0.44 -5.03 8.45
CA LEU A 66 -0.87 -5.60 8.17
C LEU A 66 -0.96 -5.93 6.70
N TYR A 67 -1.82 -6.88 6.36
CA TYR A 67 -2.19 -7.12 4.99
C TYR A 67 -3.64 -7.59 4.87
N ALA A 68 -4.20 -7.40 3.69
CA ALA A 68 -5.44 -7.99 3.25
C ALA A 68 -5.22 -8.64 1.89
N THR A 69 -6.07 -9.61 1.56
CA THR A 69 -6.03 -10.29 0.27
C THR A 69 -7.36 -10.17 -0.45
N GLU A 70 -7.36 -10.11 -1.77
CA GLU A 70 -8.57 -10.16 -2.57
C GLU A 70 -8.37 -11.23 -3.66
N PRO A 71 -9.19 -12.29 -3.67
CA PRO A 71 -9.14 -13.29 -4.72
C PRO A 71 -9.72 -12.69 -6.02
N VAL A 72 -8.94 -12.74 -7.09
CA VAL A 72 -9.34 -12.29 -8.43
C VAL A 72 -9.27 -13.45 -9.43
N PRO A 73 -10.04 -13.43 -10.54
CA PRO A 73 -10.08 -14.56 -11.48
C PRO A 73 -8.73 -14.92 -12.14
N PHE A 74 -7.70 -14.09 -12.03
CA PHE A 74 -6.35 -14.33 -12.57
C PHE A 74 -5.26 -14.45 -11.48
N GLY A 75 -5.63 -14.51 -10.20
CA GLY A 75 -4.67 -14.57 -9.09
C GLY A 75 -5.23 -14.07 -7.76
N THR A 76 -4.37 -13.49 -6.94
CA THR A 76 -4.74 -12.91 -5.65
C THR A 76 -4.05 -11.57 -5.48
N ASN A 77 -4.83 -10.51 -5.27
CA ASN A 77 -4.30 -9.22 -4.88
C ASN A 77 -3.94 -9.24 -3.40
N TYR A 78 -2.75 -8.80 -3.07
CA TYR A 78 -2.23 -8.62 -1.72
C TYR A 78 -2.11 -7.13 -1.47
N PHE A 79 -2.84 -6.64 -0.48
CA PHE A 79 -2.80 -5.27 -0.02
C PHE A 79 -2.03 -5.23 1.29
N GLY A 80 -0.81 -4.72 1.28
CA GLY A 80 0.06 -4.64 2.44
C GLY A 80 0.17 -3.23 3.00
N LYS A 81 0.06 -3.10 4.31
CA LYS A 81 0.41 -1.89 5.04
C LYS A 81 1.87 -1.98 5.47
N ILE A 82 2.69 -1.05 5.00
CA ILE A 82 4.12 -1.03 5.24
C ILE A 82 4.47 0.21 6.04
N LEU A 83 4.93 -0.02 7.26
CA LEU A 83 5.49 1.01 8.11
C LEU A 83 6.87 1.38 7.58
N LEU A 84 7.07 2.67 7.28
CA LEU A 84 8.32 3.19 6.73
C LEU A 84 9.23 3.82 7.81
N ASN A 85 8.65 4.30 8.94
CA ASN A 85 9.32 5.20 9.87
C ASN A 85 8.85 5.17 11.34
N GLU A 86 9.63 5.84 12.20
CA GLU A 86 9.33 6.09 13.63
C GLU A 86 8.17 7.07 13.82
N ASN A 87 7.92 7.92 12.82
CA ASN A 87 6.76 8.81 12.77
C ASN A 87 5.44 8.08 12.50
N GLU A 88 5.42 6.74 12.63
CA GLU A 88 4.24 5.89 12.41
C GLU A 88 3.61 6.04 11.01
N GLN A 89 4.39 6.55 10.07
CA GLN A 89 4.03 6.71 8.67
C GLN A 89 4.01 5.34 7.99
N CYS A 90 2.84 4.98 7.50
CA CYS A 90 2.57 3.77 6.77
C CYS A 90 2.25 4.10 5.32
N ILE A 91 2.47 3.14 4.42
CA ILE A 91 1.97 3.18 3.05
C ILE A 91 1.14 1.94 2.80
N HIS A 92 0.14 2.03 1.93
CA HIS A 92 -0.58 0.85 1.47
C HIS A 92 -0.07 0.47 0.08
N VAL A 93 0.25 -0.80 -0.08
CA VAL A 93 0.88 -1.34 -1.28
C VAL A 93 0.03 -2.47 -1.82
N ARG A 94 -0.25 -2.48 -3.11
CA ARG A 94 -0.99 -3.54 -3.79
C ARG A 94 -0.05 -4.35 -4.68
N VAL A 95 -0.01 -5.65 -4.47
CA VAL A 95 0.76 -6.62 -5.24
C VAL A 95 -0.16 -7.72 -5.72
N LEU A 96 -0.20 -7.97 -7.02
CA LEU A 96 -0.92 -9.10 -7.59
C LEU A 96 -0.01 -10.32 -7.63
N LYS A 97 -0.38 -11.38 -6.92
CA LYS A 97 0.19 -12.72 -7.10
C LYS A 97 -0.62 -13.45 -8.16
N ALA A 98 -0.07 -13.57 -9.36
CA ALA A 98 -0.70 -14.33 -10.42
C ALA A 98 -0.75 -15.82 -10.06
N GLU A 99 -1.69 -16.57 -10.65
CA GLU A 99 -1.87 -18.01 -10.38
C GLU A 99 -0.60 -18.84 -10.66
N GLY A 100 0.27 -18.36 -11.56
CA GLY A 100 1.59 -18.94 -11.86
C GLY A 100 2.71 -18.63 -10.86
N GLY A 101 2.42 -17.94 -9.75
CA GLY A 101 3.41 -17.53 -8.75
C GLY A 101 4.19 -16.26 -9.07
N THR A 102 3.88 -15.60 -10.20
CA THR A 102 4.48 -14.31 -10.55
C THR A 102 3.94 -13.21 -9.64
N LEU A 103 4.84 -12.47 -9.00
CA LEU A 103 4.50 -11.29 -8.22
C LEU A 103 4.60 -10.06 -9.12
N ASN A 104 3.47 -9.38 -9.30
CA ASN A 104 3.40 -8.12 -10.03
C ASN A 104 3.01 -7.03 -9.05
N PHE A 105 3.92 -6.08 -8.80
CA PHE A 105 3.55 -4.87 -8.10
C PHE A 105 2.53 -4.10 -8.94
N HIS A 106 1.38 -3.77 -8.34
CA HIS A 106 0.29 -3.11 -9.06
C HIS A 106 0.38 -1.60 -8.85
N ALA A 107 0.28 -1.16 -7.59
CA ALA A 107 0.28 0.24 -7.23
C ALA A 107 0.52 0.45 -5.73
N VAL A 108 0.95 1.64 -5.36
CA VAL A 108 0.85 2.15 -3.99
C VAL A 108 -0.44 2.96 -3.89
N HIS A 109 -1.18 2.84 -2.80
CA HIS A 109 -2.31 3.73 -2.52
C HIS A 109 -1.77 5.12 -2.28
N TRP A 110 -2.24 6.07 -3.06
CA TRP A 110 -2.04 7.48 -2.81
C TRP A 110 -3.41 8.17 -2.85
N ARG A 111 -3.69 9.02 -1.86
CA ARG A 111 -4.85 9.90 -1.85
C ARG A 111 -4.44 11.27 -2.39
N SER A 112 -5.44 12.11 -2.68
CA SER A 112 -5.20 13.51 -3.00
C SER A 112 -4.32 14.16 -1.93
N PRO A 113 -3.42 15.07 -2.33
CA PRO A 113 -2.47 15.70 -1.41
C PRO A 113 -3.21 16.32 -0.22
N GLU A 114 -4.31 17.05 -0.46
CA GLU A 114 -5.21 17.65 0.56
C GLU A 114 -5.75 16.70 1.65
N LYS A 115 -5.60 15.38 1.48
CA LYS A 115 -6.00 14.32 2.41
C LYS A 115 -4.82 13.61 3.09
N GLY A 116 -3.58 14.08 2.92
CA GLY A 116 -2.35 13.47 3.45
C GLY A 116 -1.56 12.62 2.45
N GLY A 117 -1.93 12.61 1.17
CA GLY A 117 -1.16 11.95 0.11
C GLY A 117 -1.11 10.42 0.23
N ALA A 118 0.07 9.84 0.04
CA ALA A 118 0.34 8.40 0.15
C ALA A 118 0.72 7.93 1.56
N ILE A 119 0.73 8.83 2.55
CA ILE A 119 1.08 8.53 3.93
C ILE A 119 -0.19 8.21 4.70
N PHE A 120 -0.24 7.02 5.29
CA PHE A 120 -1.28 6.56 6.20
C PHE A 120 -0.74 6.56 7.62
N GLY A 121 -1.59 6.87 8.60
CA GLY A 121 -1.25 6.65 10.00
C GLY A 121 -1.25 5.17 10.33
N LYS A 122 -0.54 4.75 11.38
CA LYS A 122 -0.62 3.38 11.90
C LYS A 122 -2.04 2.97 12.32
N ASP A 123 -2.82 3.92 12.82
CA ASP A 123 -4.22 3.75 13.24
C ASP A 123 -5.21 3.69 12.04
N ASP A 124 -4.79 4.12 10.85
CA ASP A 124 -5.64 4.10 9.65
C ASP A 124 -5.99 2.65 9.26
N GLU A 125 -7.26 2.33 9.06
CA GLU A 125 -7.63 1.01 8.58
C GLU A 125 -7.12 0.77 7.15
N LEU A 126 -6.67 -0.46 6.88
CA LEU A 126 -6.26 -0.84 5.53
C LEU A 126 -7.51 -0.99 4.66
N GLU A 127 -7.88 0.09 4.00
CA GLU A 127 -9.04 0.13 3.10
C GLU A 127 -8.71 -0.41 1.70
N TYR A 128 -9.74 -0.93 1.03
CA TYR A 128 -9.68 -1.35 -0.37
C TYR A 128 -9.44 -0.16 -1.30
N PHE A 129 -8.65 -0.38 -2.34
CA PHE A 129 -8.45 0.60 -3.41
C PHE A 129 -8.34 -0.04 -4.79
N GLU A 130 -9.13 0.51 -5.70
CA GLU A 130 -9.24 0.10 -7.10
C GLU A 130 -8.64 1.21 -7.96
N TYR A 131 -7.31 1.24 -8.08
CA TYR A 131 -6.60 2.09 -9.04
C TYR A 131 -5.63 1.26 -9.87
#